data_AF-A0A953LEM9-F1
#
_entry.id   AF-A0A953LEM9-F1
#
_cell.length_a   1.000
_cell.length_b   1.000
_cell.length_c   1.000
_cell.angle_alpha   90.00
_cell.angle_beta   90.00
_cell.angle_gamma   90.00
#
_symmetry.space_group_name_H-M   'P 1'
#
loop_
_entity.id
_entity.type
_entity.pdbx_description
1 polymer ?
#
loop_
_entity_poly.entity_id
_entity_poly.type
_entity_poly.pdbx_seq_one_letter_code
_entity_poly.pdbx_strand_id
1 'polypeptide(L)'
;MRVKRWVRRWMAAALLTVVTLAPAAAAETDPVPLRFLAEAAGATVGWDGETRTVTVVTADGVTATLRIGDTEALVDGQPVPIGAEAVLVGDRTWVPQAFMERVLAMPVAWDPEKEQPVVNPYVLKAFRLVNDLKRGDLAAVNAQLSPALQEAVPQEAWLQIGASLAPLGELGRPQVLGASVTAVHHNVDVLLPFAAAAQKLIVRFDANGLVDDFHLNTYMPIDTAGEPHYADPSAFVEEEVVVGEAPWALPGTLTLPAGEGPFPAVVLVHGSGPSDRDGTAYAVKPFRDLAHGLASRGIATLRFDKRTFVHSQKFGANPNFTVQEESVEDALAAVRLLAADERIDARQIFVLGHSLGGLVVPRTLAQDEDGLIRGGIALAAPNSTMDALVAQNRILVETGQLPPEQLAFIEGQVALLRDPAFDPDHPPEGYLLGTPHYWHDLVPKASDLLKEQEQPMLFLQGGRDFQVPVSEFESFRADLAGRTNVTFQLFPKLNHLFTEGEGEISTMAEYLVPANVPEYVIAAIADWIRSVSAEPQPPASGCRNAQDQGLKSPGLSVCLPSGARPGPLAAGGHPALRRHSGETAPGRGPSKVTGYRIPVQEGNHPHEAEGLAVDPGAGGCAGRSLPRVRRTDR
;
A
#
# COMPACT_ATOMS: atom_id res chain seq x y z
N MET A 1 19.37 -13.58 -31.27
CA MET A 1 18.02 -14.06 -31.69
C MET A 1 17.61 -15.46 -31.19
N ARG A 2 18.36 -16.11 -30.25
CA ARG A 2 17.96 -17.38 -29.60
C ARG A 2 17.75 -17.28 -28.07
N VAL A 3 17.70 -16.05 -27.52
CA VAL A 3 17.40 -15.76 -26.10
C VAL A 3 15.89 -15.53 -25.87
N LYS A 4 15.11 -15.25 -26.92
CA LYS A 4 13.67 -14.95 -26.85
C LYS A 4 12.73 -16.17 -26.67
N ARG A 5 13.23 -17.41 -26.71
CA ARG A 5 12.39 -18.64 -26.59
C ARG A 5 12.37 -19.26 -25.19
N TRP A 6 13.36 -18.98 -24.35
CA TRP A 6 13.43 -19.53 -22.99
C TRP A 6 12.60 -18.71 -21.99
N VAL A 7 12.62 -17.37 -22.08
CA VAL A 7 11.80 -16.46 -21.27
C VAL A 7 10.29 -16.68 -21.50
N ARG A 8 9.89 -17.10 -22.71
CA ARG A 8 8.49 -17.41 -23.04
C ARG A 8 7.95 -18.73 -22.46
N ARG A 9 8.82 -19.64 -21.99
CA ARG A 9 8.38 -20.94 -21.44
C ARG A 9 8.24 -20.94 -19.92
N TRP A 10 8.86 -19.99 -19.22
CA TRP A 10 8.74 -19.86 -17.76
C TRP A 10 7.55 -18.99 -17.33
N MET A 11 7.22 -17.92 -18.09
CA MET A 11 5.97 -17.15 -17.84
C MET A 11 4.68 -17.92 -18.16
N ALA A 12 4.76 -19.15 -18.68
CA ALA A 12 3.60 -19.96 -19.04
C ALA A 12 3.19 -20.98 -17.96
N ALA A 13 3.96 -21.11 -16.86
CA ALA A 13 3.70 -22.09 -15.80
C ALA A 13 3.19 -21.49 -14.48
N ALA A 14 3.16 -20.16 -14.36
CA ALA A 14 2.51 -19.44 -13.26
C ALA A 14 1.61 -18.35 -13.86
N LEU A 15 0.30 -18.47 -13.61
CA LEU A 15 -0.79 -17.60 -14.10
C LEU A 15 -1.03 -17.58 -15.61
N LEU A 16 -1.67 -18.66 -16.09
CA LEU A 16 -2.51 -18.58 -17.28
C LEU A 16 -3.93 -19.06 -16.94
N THR A 17 -4.53 -18.41 -15.94
CA THR A 17 -5.97 -18.24 -15.95
C THR A 17 -6.21 -16.96 -16.71
N VAL A 18 -6.68 -17.09 -17.95
CA VAL A 18 -7.47 -16.01 -18.55
C VAL A 18 -8.60 -15.79 -17.55
N VAL A 19 -8.55 -14.72 -16.76
CA VAL A 19 -9.73 -14.23 -16.07
C VAL A 19 -10.63 -13.72 -17.18
N THR A 20 -11.31 -14.62 -17.87
CA THR A 20 -12.64 -14.29 -18.31
C THR A 20 -13.34 -14.02 -16.99
N LEU A 21 -13.63 -12.75 -16.71
CA LEU A 21 -14.77 -12.42 -15.86
C LEU A 21 -15.93 -13.16 -16.51
N ALA A 22 -16.15 -14.41 -16.10
CA ALA A 22 -17.37 -15.11 -16.38
C ALA A 22 -18.44 -14.15 -15.88
N PRO A 23 -19.41 -13.75 -16.73
CA PRO A 23 -20.41 -12.81 -16.28
C PRO A 23 -21.05 -13.45 -15.05
N ALA A 24 -20.93 -12.78 -13.90
CA ALA A 24 -21.81 -13.07 -12.79
C ALA A 24 -23.21 -13.11 -13.39
N ALA A 25 -23.94 -14.20 -13.13
CA ALA A 25 -25.36 -14.27 -13.44
C ALA A 25 -25.96 -12.95 -12.95
N ALA A 26 -26.66 -12.24 -13.83
CA ALA A 26 -27.23 -10.95 -13.49
C ALA A 26 -28.11 -11.17 -12.26
N ALA A 27 -27.63 -10.77 -11.09
CA ALA A 27 -28.49 -10.64 -9.93
C ALA A 27 -29.61 -9.68 -10.32
N GLU A 28 -30.85 -9.95 -9.90
CA GLU A 28 -31.95 -8.99 -10.06
C GLU A 28 -31.52 -7.68 -9.40
N THR A 29 -31.18 -6.71 -10.24
CA THR A 29 -30.83 -5.34 -9.84
C THR A 29 -32.01 -4.44 -10.17
N ASP A 30 -32.16 -3.35 -9.41
CA ASP A 30 -33.26 -2.43 -9.60
C ASP A 30 -33.31 -1.93 -11.06
N PRO A 31 -34.51 -1.83 -11.68
CA PRO A 31 -34.65 -1.30 -13.01
C PRO A 31 -34.33 0.19 -13.02
N VAL A 32 -33.54 0.62 -14.00
CA VAL A 32 -33.06 2.00 -14.17
C VAL A 32 -33.36 2.55 -15.55
N PRO A 33 -33.54 3.88 -15.70
CA PRO A 33 -33.88 4.47 -16.99
C PRO A 33 -32.63 4.57 -17.88
N LEU A 34 -32.62 3.77 -18.95
CA LEU A 34 -31.45 3.55 -19.81
C LEU A 34 -30.87 4.83 -20.39
N ARG A 35 -31.73 5.68 -21.00
CA ARG A 35 -31.27 6.89 -21.70
C ARG A 35 -30.53 7.83 -20.76
N PHE A 36 -31.10 8.06 -19.58
CA PHE A 36 -30.57 8.99 -18.59
C PHE A 36 -29.19 8.55 -18.09
N LEU A 37 -29.03 7.26 -17.76
CA LEU A 37 -27.75 6.73 -17.31
C LEU A 37 -26.70 6.73 -18.42
N ALA A 38 -27.07 6.32 -19.63
CA ALA A 38 -26.16 6.31 -20.77
C ALA A 38 -25.63 7.72 -21.08
N GLU A 39 -26.54 8.71 -21.19
CA GLU A 39 -26.17 10.10 -21.48
C GLU A 39 -25.35 10.72 -20.32
N ALA A 40 -25.67 10.39 -19.05
CA ALA A 40 -24.90 10.84 -17.90
C ALA A 40 -23.46 10.28 -17.89
N ALA A 41 -23.26 9.05 -18.37
CA ALA A 41 -21.94 8.46 -18.58
C ALA A 41 -21.23 8.95 -19.87
N GLY A 42 -21.85 9.88 -20.60
CA GLY A 42 -21.30 10.46 -21.83
C GLY A 42 -21.50 9.62 -23.09
N ALA A 43 -22.38 8.60 -23.05
CA ALA A 43 -22.80 7.85 -24.22
C ALA A 43 -23.91 8.59 -24.99
N THR A 44 -24.12 8.22 -26.25
CA THR A 44 -25.23 8.72 -27.07
C THR A 44 -26.32 7.66 -27.21
N VAL A 45 -27.58 8.08 -27.30
CA VAL A 45 -28.73 7.16 -27.32
C VAL A 45 -29.69 7.47 -28.49
N GLY A 46 -29.82 6.51 -29.40
CA GLY A 46 -30.77 6.49 -30.51
C GLY A 46 -32.03 5.66 -30.20
N TRP A 47 -33.13 5.99 -30.88
CA TRP A 47 -34.40 5.25 -30.82
C TRP A 47 -34.97 5.07 -32.23
N ASP A 48 -35.36 3.84 -32.55
CA ASP A 48 -36.14 3.48 -33.73
C ASP A 48 -37.54 3.03 -33.30
N GLY A 49 -38.55 3.83 -33.64
CA GLY A 49 -39.95 3.57 -33.29
C GLY A 49 -40.62 2.47 -34.11
N GLU A 50 -40.14 2.15 -35.31
CA GLU A 50 -40.71 1.10 -36.15
C GLU A 50 -40.35 -0.29 -35.60
N THR A 51 -39.08 -0.46 -35.26
CA THR A 51 -38.55 -1.73 -34.73
C THR A 51 -38.66 -1.84 -33.21
N ARG A 52 -38.93 -0.71 -32.52
CA ARG A 52 -38.91 -0.54 -31.05
C ARG A 52 -37.52 -0.83 -30.48
N THR A 53 -36.49 -0.29 -31.12
CA THR A 53 -35.09 -0.57 -30.82
C THR A 53 -34.41 0.66 -30.22
N VAL A 54 -33.68 0.48 -29.13
CA VAL A 54 -32.77 1.47 -28.54
C VAL A 54 -31.33 1.14 -28.94
N THR A 55 -30.56 2.16 -29.30
CA THR A 55 -29.12 2.05 -29.59
C THR A 55 -28.35 2.95 -28.65
N VAL A 56 -27.38 2.40 -27.91
CA VAL A 56 -26.43 3.14 -27.07
C VAL A 56 -25.06 3.06 -27.72
N VAL A 57 -24.39 4.19 -27.91
CA VAL A 57 -22.99 4.25 -28.38
C VAL A 57 -22.16 4.96 -27.33
N THR A 58 -21.23 4.23 -26.70
CA THR A 58 -20.35 4.76 -25.65
C THR A 58 -19.20 5.57 -26.23
N ALA A 59 -18.54 6.39 -25.40
CA ALA A 59 -17.41 7.22 -25.81
C ALA A 59 -16.19 6.41 -26.31
N ASP A 60 -16.08 5.14 -25.93
CA ASP A 60 -15.07 4.20 -26.41
C ASP A 60 -15.52 3.38 -27.63
N GLY A 61 -16.70 3.67 -28.19
CA GLY A 61 -17.19 3.13 -29.45
C GLY A 61 -18.03 1.85 -29.34
N VAL A 62 -18.29 1.35 -28.12
CA VAL A 62 -19.15 0.18 -27.92
C VAL A 62 -20.58 0.53 -28.29
N THR A 63 -21.18 -0.29 -29.15
CA THR A 63 -22.55 -0.13 -29.61
C THR A 63 -23.42 -1.23 -29.01
N ALA A 64 -24.34 -0.86 -28.13
CA ALA A 64 -25.36 -1.75 -27.59
C ALA A 64 -26.71 -1.47 -28.27
N THR A 65 -27.35 -2.49 -28.83
CA THR A 65 -28.69 -2.42 -29.40
C THR A 65 -29.62 -3.38 -28.67
N LEU A 66 -30.78 -2.92 -28.26
CA LEU A 66 -31.79 -3.74 -27.61
C LEU A 66 -33.19 -3.39 -28.11
N ARG A 67 -34.07 -4.38 -28.15
CA ARG A 67 -35.48 -4.17 -28.49
C ARG A 67 -36.34 -4.26 -27.25
N ILE A 68 -37.38 -3.45 -27.17
CA ILE A 68 -38.35 -3.51 -26.07
C ILE A 68 -39.05 -4.87 -26.05
N GLY A 69 -39.05 -5.53 -24.88
CA GLY A 69 -39.58 -6.87 -24.65
C GLY A 69 -38.53 -7.98 -24.73
N ASP A 70 -37.31 -7.69 -25.18
CA ASP A 70 -36.25 -8.69 -25.24
C ASP A 70 -35.52 -8.80 -23.90
N THR A 71 -35.00 -10.01 -23.61
CA THR A 71 -34.12 -10.30 -22.46
C THR A 71 -32.63 -10.31 -22.85
N GLU A 72 -32.33 -10.09 -24.12
CA GLU A 72 -30.98 -10.04 -24.70
C GLU A 72 -30.80 -8.76 -25.51
N ALA A 73 -29.59 -8.21 -25.47
CA ALA A 73 -29.15 -7.09 -26.29
C ALA A 73 -27.99 -7.55 -27.18
N LEU A 74 -27.75 -6.87 -28.30
CA LEU A 74 -26.52 -7.04 -29.07
C LEU A 74 -25.52 -5.95 -28.66
N VAL A 75 -24.39 -6.34 -28.08
CA VAL A 75 -23.26 -5.45 -27.76
C VAL A 75 -22.13 -5.75 -28.73
N ASP A 76 -21.78 -4.78 -29.56
CA ASP A 76 -20.86 -4.93 -30.70
C ASP A 76 -21.22 -6.13 -31.60
N GLY A 77 -22.53 -6.33 -31.80
CA GLY A 77 -23.10 -7.42 -32.59
C GLY A 77 -23.12 -8.79 -31.88
N GLN A 78 -22.63 -8.89 -30.65
CA GLN A 78 -22.67 -10.13 -29.87
C GLN A 78 -23.86 -10.14 -28.90
N PRO A 79 -24.60 -11.27 -28.77
CA PRO A 79 -25.69 -11.37 -27.82
C PRO A 79 -25.18 -11.32 -26.39
N VAL A 80 -25.78 -10.45 -25.57
CA VAL A 80 -25.48 -10.25 -24.16
C VAL A 80 -26.79 -10.27 -23.37
N PRO A 81 -26.89 -11.08 -22.30
CA PRO A 81 -28.09 -11.10 -21.47
C PRO A 81 -28.28 -9.78 -20.74
N ILE A 82 -29.50 -9.24 -20.80
CA ILE A 82 -29.93 -8.05 -20.07
C ILE A 82 -30.22 -8.42 -18.60
N GLY A 83 -30.67 -9.65 -18.34
CA GLY A 83 -31.03 -10.16 -17.01
C GLY A 83 -32.53 -10.09 -16.72
N ALA A 84 -33.23 -9.11 -17.31
CA ALA A 84 -34.69 -9.00 -17.31
C ALA A 84 -35.16 -8.41 -18.65
N GLU A 85 -36.46 -8.43 -18.92
CA GLU A 85 -37.02 -7.80 -20.11
C GLU A 85 -36.76 -6.28 -20.10
N ALA A 86 -36.33 -5.74 -21.23
CA ALA A 86 -36.29 -4.30 -21.42
C ALA A 86 -37.73 -3.77 -21.57
N VAL A 87 -38.20 -2.99 -20.60
CA VAL A 87 -39.58 -2.51 -20.56
C VAL A 87 -39.67 -1.04 -20.92
N LEU A 88 -40.75 -0.68 -21.62
CA LEU A 88 -41.10 0.71 -21.89
C LEU A 88 -42.21 1.11 -20.93
N VAL A 89 -41.90 1.98 -19.96
CA VAL A 89 -42.87 2.51 -18.99
C VAL A 89 -42.97 4.00 -19.21
N GLY A 90 -44.16 4.45 -19.65
CA GLY A 90 -44.34 5.80 -20.16
C GLY A 90 -43.54 6.02 -21.45
N ASP A 91 -42.67 7.02 -21.44
CA ASP A 91 -41.76 7.39 -22.54
C ASP A 91 -40.30 6.96 -22.27
N ARG A 92 -40.06 6.13 -21.25
CA ARG A 92 -38.71 5.73 -20.81
C ARG A 92 -38.49 4.23 -20.95
N THR A 93 -37.33 3.87 -21.48
CA THR A 93 -36.82 2.49 -21.49
C THR A 93 -36.15 2.20 -20.16
N TRP A 94 -36.56 1.10 -19.53
CA TRP A 94 -36.01 0.61 -18.27
C TRP A 94 -35.31 -0.72 -18.49
N VAL A 95 -34.14 -0.87 -17.88
CA VAL A 95 -33.31 -2.07 -17.94
C VAL A 95 -32.66 -2.30 -16.57
N PRO A 96 -32.19 -3.52 -16.24
CA PRO A 96 -31.44 -3.76 -15.01
C PRO A 96 -30.16 -2.91 -14.94
N GLN A 97 -29.84 -2.38 -13.76
CA GLN A 97 -28.64 -1.58 -13.53
C GLN A 97 -27.35 -2.33 -13.94
N ALA A 98 -27.26 -3.63 -13.63
CA ALA A 98 -26.10 -4.45 -13.98
C ALA A 98 -25.83 -4.50 -15.50
N PHE A 99 -26.88 -4.39 -16.33
CA PHE A 99 -26.72 -4.30 -17.78
C PHE A 99 -26.09 -2.96 -18.19
N MET A 100 -26.52 -1.85 -17.58
CA MET A 100 -25.93 -0.54 -17.84
C MET A 100 -24.46 -0.47 -17.41
N GLU A 101 -24.12 -0.98 -16.23
CA GLU A 101 -22.74 -1.03 -15.75
C GLU A 101 -21.84 -1.83 -16.71
N ARG A 102 -22.35 -2.93 -17.27
CA ARG A 102 -21.64 -3.72 -18.29
C ARG A 102 -21.45 -2.95 -19.60
N VAL A 103 -22.50 -2.31 -20.11
CA VAL A 103 -22.43 -1.55 -21.37
C VAL A 103 -21.50 -0.35 -21.22
N LEU A 104 -21.53 0.34 -20.07
CA LEU A 104 -20.77 1.57 -19.82
C LEU A 104 -19.35 1.31 -19.27
N ALA A 105 -19.06 0.09 -18.82
CA ALA A 105 -17.80 -0.31 -18.17
C ALA A 105 -17.44 0.53 -16.93
N MET A 106 -18.46 1.07 -16.24
CA MET A 106 -18.30 1.84 -15.01
C MET A 106 -19.54 1.68 -14.11
N PRO A 107 -19.38 1.80 -12.78
CA PRO A 107 -20.51 1.76 -11.86
C PRO A 107 -21.42 2.96 -12.09
N VAL A 108 -22.72 2.73 -12.16
CA VAL A 108 -23.73 3.76 -12.37
C VAL A 108 -24.94 3.48 -11.48
N ALA A 109 -25.41 4.49 -10.75
CA ALA A 109 -26.55 4.33 -9.85
C ALA A 109 -27.71 5.25 -10.25
N TRP A 110 -28.93 4.86 -9.90
CA TRP A 110 -30.13 5.70 -9.96
C TRP A 110 -30.53 6.12 -8.54
N ASP A 111 -30.76 7.40 -8.31
CA ASP A 111 -31.33 7.89 -7.06
C ASP A 111 -32.87 7.94 -7.23
N PRO A 112 -33.62 7.02 -6.61
CA PRO A 112 -35.07 6.97 -6.75
C PRO A 112 -35.77 8.12 -6.02
N GLU A 113 -35.17 8.71 -4.99
CA GLU A 113 -35.75 9.83 -4.25
C GLU A 113 -35.63 11.14 -5.02
N LYS A 114 -34.48 11.33 -5.68
CA LYS A 114 -34.22 12.50 -6.52
C LYS A 114 -34.64 12.32 -7.98
N GLU A 115 -35.09 11.12 -8.35
CA GLU A 115 -35.42 10.72 -9.72
C GLU A 115 -34.34 11.12 -10.75
N GLN A 116 -33.06 10.88 -10.42
CA GLN A 116 -31.94 11.29 -11.27
C GLN A 116 -30.78 10.28 -11.27
N PRO A 117 -29.96 10.24 -12.34
CA PRO A 117 -28.79 9.38 -12.37
C PRO A 117 -27.70 9.93 -11.45
N VAL A 118 -27.02 9.03 -10.75
CA VAL A 118 -25.84 9.32 -9.93
C VAL A 118 -24.64 8.67 -10.60
N VAL A 119 -23.84 9.52 -11.25
CA VAL A 119 -22.54 9.16 -11.79
C VAL A 119 -21.50 9.98 -11.06
N ASN A 120 -20.51 9.30 -10.46
CA ASN A 120 -19.42 10.00 -9.82
C ASN A 120 -18.63 10.79 -10.89
N PRO A 121 -18.51 12.12 -10.79
CA PRO A 121 -17.84 12.91 -11.82
C PRO A 121 -16.36 12.53 -11.99
N TYR A 122 -15.71 12.05 -10.93
CA TYR A 122 -14.32 11.56 -11.00
C TYR A 122 -14.22 10.24 -11.76
N VAL A 123 -15.21 9.36 -11.64
CA VAL A 123 -15.28 8.11 -12.42
C VAL A 123 -15.32 8.42 -13.91
N LEU A 124 -16.14 9.40 -14.32
CA LEU A 124 -16.21 9.84 -15.72
C LEU A 124 -14.88 10.47 -16.19
N LYS A 125 -14.24 11.30 -15.35
CA LYS A 125 -12.93 11.89 -15.66
C LYS A 125 -11.84 10.81 -15.83
N ALA A 126 -11.77 9.85 -14.92
CA ALA A 126 -10.79 8.75 -15.00
C ALA A 126 -11.03 7.90 -16.26
N PHE A 127 -12.29 7.59 -16.58
CA PHE A 127 -12.62 6.85 -17.80
C PHE A 127 -12.24 7.63 -19.07
N ARG A 128 -12.42 8.95 -19.10
CA ARG A 128 -11.95 9.81 -20.21
C ARG A 128 -10.43 9.79 -20.33
N LEU A 129 -9.71 10.01 -19.22
CA LEU A 129 -8.25 9.96 -19.17
C LEU A 129 -7.69 8.67 -19.79
N VAL A 130 -8.21 7.50 -19.39
CA VAL A 130 -7.75 6.21 -19.92
C VAL A 130 -8.08 6.04 -21.40
N ASN A 131 -9.23 6.54 -21.86
CA ASN A 131 -9.58 6.49 -23.28
C ASN A 131 -8.73 7.45 -24.13
N ASP A 132 -8.36 8.62 -23.61
CA ASP A 132 -7.43 9.55 -24.28
C ASP A 132 -6.04 8.92 -24.40
N LEU A 133 -5.57 8.26 -23.33
CA LEU A 133 -4.33 7.47 -23.35
C LEU A 133 -4.38 6.36 -24.40
N LYS A 134 -5.49 5.60 -24.45
CA LYS A 134 -5.69 4.53 -25.43
C LYS A 134 -5.68 5.04 -26.88
N ARG A 135 -6.19 6.26 -27.12
CA ARG A 135 -6.15 6.92 -28.45
C ARG A 135 -4.80 7.56 -28.78
N GLY A 136 -3.90 7.69 -27.80
CA GLY A 136 -2.64 8.41 -27.94
C GLY A 136 -2.81 9.94 -28.00
N ASP A 137 -3.95 10.47 -27.54
CA ASP A 137 -4.20 11.93 -27.48
C ASP A 137 -3.54 12.53 -26.23
N LEU A 138 -2.21 12.63 -26.28
CA LEU A 138 -1.42 13.13 -25.15
C LEU A 138 -1.71 14.59 -24.81
N ALA A 139 -2.25 15.38 -25.75
CA ALA A 139 -2.69 16.74 -25.47
C ALA A 139 -3.95 16.75 -24.59
N ALA A 140 -4.94 15.91 -24.91
CA ALA A 140 -6.13 15.73 -24.07
C ALA A 140 -5.79 15.14 -22.70
N VAL A 141 -4.85 14.20 -22.63
CA VAL A 141 -4.32 13.67 -21.36
C VAL A 141 -3.69 14.80 -20.54
N ASN A 142 -2.75 15.54 -21.12
CA ASN A 142 -2.04 16.61 -20.40
C ASN A 142 -2.99 17.70 -19.87
N ALA A 143 -4.04 18.03 -20.61
CA ALA A 143 -5.05 19.00 -20.19
C ALA A 143 -5.86 18.59 -18.95
N GLN A 144 -5.83 17.30 -18.57
CA GLN A 144 -6.52 16.76 -17.39
C GLN A 144 -5.62 16.73 -16.14
N LEU A 145 -4.31 16.91 -16.29
CA LEU A 145 -3.34 16.79 -15.20
C LEU A 145 -3.20 18.11 -14.43
N SER A 146 -2.89 18.03 -13.13
CA SER A 146 -2.50 19.18 -12.33
C SER A 146 -1.18 19.75 -12.85
N PRO A 147 -0.90 21.07 -12.68
CA PRO A 147 0.36 21.65 -13.14
C PRO A 147 1.60 20.94 -12.60
N ALA A 148 1.57 20.52 -11.33
CA ALA A 148 2.66 19.76 -10.71
C ALA A 148 2.88 18.39 -11.37
N LEU A 149 1.80 17.69 -11.74
CA LEU A 149 1.91 16.41 -12.42
C LEU A 149 2.35 16.55 -13.89
N GLN A 150 1.96 17.64 -14.57
CA GLN A 150 2.46 17.93 -15.93
C GLN A 150 3.99 18.11 -15.94
N GLU A 151 4.54 18.74 -14.91
CA GLU A 151 5.98 18.89 -14.74
C GLU A 151 6.66 17.55 -14.42
N ALA A 152 6.07 16.75 -13.54
CA ALA A 152 6.60 15.45 -13.15
C ALA A 152 6.53 14.38 -14.27
N VAL A 153 5.52 14.45 -15.13
CA VAL A 153 5.26 13.46 -16.20
C VAL A 153 5.18 14.17 -17.56
N PRO A 154 6.34 14.57 -18.12
CA PRO A 154 6.38 15.16 -19.47
C PRO A 154 5.95 14.13 -20.53
N GLN A 155 5.76 14.60 -21.78
CA GLN A 155 5.28 13.76 -22.87
C GLN A 155 6.15 12.50 -23.09
N GLU A 156 7.46 12.61 -22.90
CA GLU A 156 8.41 11.50 -23.00
C GLU A 156 8.20 10.44 -21.90
N ALA A 157 7.78 10.84 -20.70
CA ALA A 157 7.50 9.91 -19.60
C ALA A 157 6.29 9.02 -19.93
N TRP A 158 5.27 9.56 -20.59
CA TRP A 158 4.14 8.76 -21.09
C TRP A 158 4.59 7.68 -22.09
N LEU A 159 5.58 7.98 -22.93
CA LEU A 159 6.16 6.98 -23.84
C LEU A 159 6.89 5.86 -23.07
N GLN A 160 7.58 6.19 -21.98
CA GLN A 160 8.23 5.19 -21.14
C GLN A 160 7.22 4.29 -20.42
N ILE A 161 6.13 4.87 -19.89
CA ILE A 161 5.02 4.11 -19.30
C ILE A 161 4.38 3.20 -20.37
N GLY A 162 4.15 3.70 -21.58
CA GLY A 162 3.66 2.88 -22.70
C GLY A 162 4.62 1.74 -23.04
N ALA A 163 5.92 2.01 -23.08
CA ALA A 163 6.95 1.02 -23.36
C ALA A 163 7.06 -0.05 -22.27
N SER A 164 6.89 0.30 -20.99
CA SER A 164 6.89 -0.66 -19.89
C SER A 164 5.67 -1.58 -19.90
N LEU A 165 4.54 -1.12 -20.46
CA LEU A 165 3.31 -1.91 -20.59
C LEU A 165 3.23 -2.72 -21.88
N ALA A 166 4.00 -2.35 -22.91
CA ALA A 166 3.98 -3.05 -24.21
C ALA A 166 4.20 -4.58 -24.12
N PRO A 167 5.06 -5.12 -23.23
CA PRO A 167 5.20 -6.57 -23.06
C PRO A 167 3.94 -7.28 -22.57
N LEU A 168 3.00 -6.57 -21.95
CA LEU A 168 1.72 -7.13 -21.47
C LEU A 168 0.73 -7.40 -22.62
N GLY A 169 1.02 -6.91 -23.83
CA GLY A 169 0.21 -7.10 -25.02
C GLY A 169 -0.82 -5.99 -25.23
N GLU A 170 -1.88 -6.29 -25.98
CA GLU A 170 -2.92 -5.31 -26.27
C GLU A 170 -3.78 -5.04 -25.03
N LEU A 171 -4.13 -3.76 -24.82
CA LEU A 171 -5.05 -3.33 -23.78
C LEU A 171 -6.50 -3.61 -24.21
N GLY A 172 -7.20 -4.42 -23.41
CA GLY A 172 -8.64 -4.66 -23.57
C GLY A 172 -9.49 -3.44 -23.19
N ARG A 173 -10.78 -3.66 -22.91
CA ARG A 173 -11.68 -2.59 -22.49
C ARG A 173 -11.45 -2.25 -21.00
N PRO A 174 -11.05 -1.01 -20.65
CA PRO A 174 -10.90 -0.61 -19.26
C PRO A 174 -12.21 -0.73 -18.48
N GLN A 175 -12.13 -1.04 -17.19
CA GLN A 175 -13.30 -1.14 -16.31
C GLN A 175 -13.04 -0.38 -15.01
N VAL A 176 -13.97 0.45 -14.58
CA VAL A 176 -13.85 1.12 -13.27
C VAL A 176 -14.25 0.13 -12.18
N LEU A 177 -13.32 -0.14 -11.26
CA LEU A 177 -13.52 -1.04 -10.13
C LEU A 177 -14.23 -0.34 -8.97
N GLY A 178 -13.99 0.95 -8.79
CA GLY A 178 -14.59 1.73 -7.71
C GLY A 178 -14.00 3.12 -7.59
N ALA A 179 -14.54 3.88 -6.65
CA ALA A 179 -14.02 5.19 -6.27
C ALA A 179 -14.04 5.33 -4.75
N SER A 180 -13.04 6.03 -4.21
CA SER A 180 -12.92 6.33 -2.79
C SER A 180 -12.50 7.78 -2.58
N VAL A 181 -12.65 8.27 -1.35
CA VAL A 181 -12.25 9.63 -0.97
C VAL A 181 -11.40 9.51 0.28
N THR A 182 -10.24 10.14 0.27
CA THR A 182 -9.40 10.31 1.44
C THR A 182 -9.42 11.78 1.86
N ALA A 183 -8.76 12.10 2.97
CA ALA A 183 -8.57 13.49 3.38
C ALA A 183 -7.71 14.32 2.38
N VAL A 184 -7.04 13.67 1.41
CA VAL A 184 -6.14 14.33 0.45
C VAL A 184 -6.67 14.28 -0.99
N HIS A 185 -7.25 13.15 -1.43
CA HIS A 185 -7.61 12.92 -2.83
C HIS A 185 -8.97 12.26 -3.00
N HIS A 186 -9.58 12.49 -4.17
CA HIS A 186 -10.60 11.59 -4.72
C HIS A 186 -9.90 10.54 -5.59
N ASN A 187 -10.08 9.26 -5.28
CA ASN A 187 -9.43 8.16 -5.99
C ASN A 187 -10.43 7.42 -6.88
N VAL A 188 -9.97 6.98 -8.04
CA VAL A 188 -10.72 6.07 -8.91
C VAL A 188 -9.82 4.91 -9.32
N ASP A 189 -10.28 3.70 -9.02
CA ASP A 189 -9.61 2.46 -9.36
C ASP A 189 -10.09 1.98 -10.73
N VAL A 190 -9.18 1.82 -11.68
CA VAL A 190 -9.47 1.38 -13.06
C VAL A 190 -8.67 0.12 -13.37
N LEU A 191 -9.37 -0.94 -13.72
CA LEU A 191 -8.81 -2.16 -14.28
C LEU A 191 -8.44 -1.94 -15.75
N LEU A 192 -7.19 -2.25 -16.08
CA LEU A 192 -6.63 -2.25 -17.42
C LEU A 192 -6.33 -3.70 -17.82
N PRO A 193 -7.23 -4.40 -18.52
CA PRO A 193 -7.07 -5.81 -18.83
C PRO A 193 -6.16 -6.00 -20.06
N PHE A 194 -4.85 -6.07 -19.85
CA PHE A 194 -3.90 -6.46 -20.89
C PHE A 194 -3.92 -7.97 -21.12
N ALA A 195 -3.54 -8.40 -22.34
CA ALA A 195 -3.57 -9.81 -22.76
C ALA A 195 -2.76 -10.77 -21.87
N ALA A 196 -1.62 -10.32 -21.31
CA ALA A 196 -0.75 -11.15 -20.47
C ALA A 196 -1.03 -11.03 -18.97
N ALA A 197 -1.33 -9.83 -18.47
CA ALA A 197 -1.63 -9.59 -17.07
C ALA A 197 -2.40 -8.28 -16.88
N ALA A 198 -3.50 -8.31 -16.14
CA ALA A 198 -4.25 -7.10 -15.85
C ALA A 198 -3.47 -6.15 -14.92
N GLN A 199 -3.64 -4.85 -15.13
CA GLN A 199 -3.09 -3.80 -14.27
C GLN A 199 -4.23 -3.04 -13.60
N LYS A 200 -3.99 -2.52 -12.40
CA LYS A 200 -4.88 -1.60 -11.70
C LYS A 200 -4.23 -0.22 -11.70
N LEU A 201 -4.94 0.75 -12.27
CA LEU A 201 -4.59 2.16 -12.28
C LEU A 201 -5.43 2.87 -11.21
N ILE A 202 -4.79 3.45 -10.21
CA ILE A 202 -5.42 4.33 -9.22
C ILE A 202 -5.19 5.75 -9.69
N VAL A 203 -6.24 6.42 -10.18
CA VAL A 203 -6.20 7.83 -10.57
C VAL A 203 -6.57 8.68 -9.38
N ARG A 204 -5.71 9.64 -8.99
CA ARG A 204 -5.94 10.54 -7.86
C ARG A 204 -6.24 11.93 -8.35
N PHE A 205 -7.33 12.50 -7.87
CA PHE A 205 -7.76 13.84 -8.23
C PHE A 205 -7.62 14.80 -7.05
N ASP A 206 -7.16 16.02 -7.33
CA ASP A 206 -7.19 17.13 -6.38
C ASP A 206 -8.62 17.66 -6.17
N ALA A 207 -8.75 18.66 -5.30
CA ALA A 207 -10.03 19.32 -5.00
C ALA A 207 -10.64 20.08 -6.20
N ASN A 208 -9.85 20.42 -7.23
CA ASN A 208 -10.33 21.02 -8.49
C ASN A 208 -10.77 19.94 -9.50
N GLY A 209 -10.49 18.68 -9.17
CA GLY A 209 -10.69 17.52 -10.00
C GLY A 209 -9.79 17.45 -11.22
N LEU A 210 -8.57 17.96 -11.11
CA LEU A 210 -7.45 17.62 -11.99
C LEU A 210 -6.76 16.36 -11.45
N VAL A 211 -6.16 15.58 -12.35
CA VAL A 211 -5.36 14.40 -11.95
C VAL A 211 -4.09 14.91 -11.27
N ASP A 212 -3.98 14.68 -9.97
CA ASP A 212 -2.85 15.12 -9.16
C ASP A 212 -1.71 14.09 -9.10
N ASP A 213 -2.06 12.80 -9.16
CA ASP A 213 -1.10 11.70 -9.31
C ASP A 213 -1.83 10.43 -9.80
N PHE A 214 -1.07 9.38 -10.12
CA PHE A 214 -1.62 8.06 -10.37
C PHE A 214 -0.63 6.94 -10.01
N HIS A 215 -1.18 5.83 -9.54
CA HIS A 215 -0.41 4.63 -9.23
C HIS A 215 -0.83 3.47 -10.14
N LEU A 216 0.14 2.71 -10.64
CA LEU A 216 -0.10 1.55 -11.49
C LEU A 216 0.57 0.32 -10.91
N ASN A 217 -0.19 -0.75 -10.69
CA ASN A 217 0.33 -2.02 -10.23
C ASN A 217 -0.37 -3.20 -10.92
N THR A 218 0.26 -4.37 -10.86
CA THR A 218 -0.37 -5.60 -11.33
C THR A 218 -1.63 -5.88 -10.52
N TYR A 219 -2.76 -6.05 -11.21
CA TYR A 219 -4.01 -6.36 -10.55
C TYR A 219 -4.07 -7.84 -10.20
N MET A 220 -4.12 -8.14 -8.92
CA MET A 220 -4.35 -9.48 -8.39
C MET A 220 -5.60 -9.45 -7.51
N PRO A 221 -6.72 -10.05 -7.95
CA PRO A 221 -7.95 -10.12 -7.16
C PRO A 221 -7.79 -11.20 -6.08
N ILE A 222 -7.02 -10.88 -5.04
CA ILE A 222 -6.75 -11.77 -3.91
C ILE A 222 -7.59 -11.29 -2.74
N ASP A 223 -8.37 -12.20 -2.16
CA ASP A 223 -9.10 -11.90 -0.93
C ASP A 223 -8.11 -11.72 0.23
N THR A 224 -8.40 -10.77 1.11
CA THR A 224 -7.64 -10.59 2.35
C THR A 224 -8.38 -11.21 3.52
N ALA A 225 -7.65 -11.61 4.56
CA ALA A 225 -8.29 -12.03 5.81
C ALA A 225 -9.16 -10.90 6.37
N GLY A 226 -10.31 -11.28 6.91
CA GLY A 226 -11.17 -10.38 7.66
C GLY A 226 -10.49 -9.85 8.93
N GLU A 227 -11.29 -9.21 9.76
CA GLU A 227 -10.87 -8.70 11.05
C GLU A 227 -10.31 -9.84 11.93
N PRO A 228 -9.12 -9.70 12.57
CA PRO A 228 -8.61 -10.72 13.46
C PRO A 228 -9.50 -10.92 14.69
N HIS A 229 -9.57 -12.15 15.20
CA HIS A 229 -10.46 -12.51 16.31
C HIS A 229 -10.20 -11.77 17.63
N TYR A 230 -9.00 -11.20 17.81
CA TYR A 230 -8.61 -10.44 19.00
C TYR A 230 -8.91 -8.95 18.89
N ALA A 231 -9.32 -8.46 17.71
CA ALA A 231 -9.77 -7.10 17.55
C ALA A 231 -11.22 -6.98 18.00
N ASP A 232 -11.47 -6.09 18.96
CA ASP A 232 -12.82 -5.73 19.39
C ASP A 232 -13.18 -4.37 18.80
N PRO A 233 -14.05 -4.30 17.77
CA PRO A 233 -14.44 -3.02 17.16
C PRO A 233 -15.14 -2.05 18.12
N SER A 234 -15.60 -2.50 19.29
CA SER A 234 -16.16 -1.63 20.33
C SER A 234 -15.08 -1.03 21.25
N ALA A 235 -13.85 -1.55 21.18
CA ALA A 235 -12.72 -1.12 22.00
C ALA A 235 -11.89 -0.01 21.37
N PHE A 236 -12.24 0.46 20.17
CA PHE A 236 -11.54 1.57 19.51
C PHE A 236 -12.42 2.30 18.49
N VAL A 237 -11.95 3.48 18.06
CA VAL A 237 -12.49 4.23 16.93
C VAL A 237 -11.37 4.55 15.95
N GLU A 238 -11.72 4.69 14.68
CA GLU A 238 -10.79 5.13 13.63
C GLU A 238 -11.20 6.51 13.11
N GLU A 239 -10.21 7.39 12.98
CA GLU A 239 -10.40 8.74 12.47
C GLU A 239 -9.47 8.98 11.27
N GLU A 240 -10.00 9.53 10.18
CA GLU A 240 -9.19 10.00 9.06
C GLU A 240 -8.38 11.22 9.50
N VAL A 241 -7.07 11.18 9.23
CA VAL A 241 -6.12 12.26 9.51
C VAL A 241 -5.23 12.52 8.30
N VAL A 242 -4.46 13.60 8.34
CA VAL A 242 -3.46 13.94 7.33
C VAL A 242 -2.09 14.03 7.99
N VAL A 243 -1.15 13.24 7.52
CA VAL A 243 0.26 13.28 7.92
C VAL A 243 1.02 14.21 6.97
N GLY A 244 1.80 15.12 7.54
CA GLY A 244 2.54 16.12 6.80
C GLY A 244 1.64 17.21 6.19
N GLU A 245 2.20 17.96 5.25
CA GLU A 245 1.54 19.09 4.60
C GLU A 245 1.76 19.05 3.08
N ALA A 246 1.05 19.92 2.36
CA ALA A 246 1.29 20.09 0.92
C ALA A 246 2.78 20.43 0.65
N PRO A 247 3.38 19.90 -0.44
CA PRO A 247 2.76 19.12 -1.49
C PRO A 247 2.69 17.60 -1.23
N TRP A 248 3.21 17.12 -0.10
CA TRP A 248 3.38 15.68 0.20
C TRP A 248 2.41 15.16 1.26
N ALA A 249 1.29 15.84 1.48
CA ALA A 249 0.26 15.43 2.45
C ALA A 249 -0.15 13.96 2.19
N LEU A 250 -0.17 13.16 3.26
CA LEU A 250 -0.49 11.74 3.22
C LEU A 250 -1.76 11.48 4.01
N PRO A 251 -2.78 10.85 3.42
CA PRO A 251 -3.94 10.45 4.19
C PRO A 251 -3.57 9.30 5.13
N GLY A 252 -4.09 9.34 6.35
CA GLY A 252 -3.82 8.33 7.36
C GLY A 252 -5.02 8.08 8.25
N THR A 253 -4.86 7.09 9.12
CA THR A 253 -5.88 6.66 10.06
C THR A 253 -5.28 6.62 11.46
N LEU A 254 -5.87 7.41 12.35
CA LEU A 254 -5.60 7.37 13.78
C LEU A 254 -6.60 6.40 14.43
N THR A 255 -6.09 5.28 14.95
CA THR A 255 -6.89 4.32 15.71
C THR A 255 -6.71 4.60 17.20
N LEU A 256 -7.79 4.98 17.86
CA LEU A 256 -7.81 5.38 19.27
C LEU A 256 -8.54 4.33 20.12
N PRO A 257 -7.95 3.86 21.23
CA PRO A 257 -8.68 3.05 22.19
C PRO A 257 -9.92 3.77 22.72
N ALA A 258 -10.98 3.02 22.99
CA ALA A 258 -12.13 3.51 23.70
C ALA A 258 -11.78 3.79 25.17
N GLY A 259 -12.26 4.91 25.71
CA GLY A 259 -12.05 5.30 27.11
C GLY A 259 -11.37 6.66 27.25
N GLU A 260 -10.94 6.96 28.48
CA GLU A 260 -10.26 8.21 28.81
C GLU A 260 -8.75 8.03 28.64
N GLY A 261 -8.16 8.81 27.74
CA GLY A 261 -6.70 8.91 27.59
C GLY A 261 -6.03 9.73 28.71
N PRO A 262 -4.81 10.24 28.50
CA PRO A 262 -4.02 10.11 27.27
C PRO A 262 -3.45 8.69 27.07
N PHE A 263 -3.39 8.21 25.82
CA PHE A 263 -2.92 6.87 25.48
C PHE A 263 -1.45 6.86 25.04
N PRO A 264 -0.65 5.82 25.37
CA PRO A 264 0.58 5.56 24.64
C PRO A 264 0.24 5.30 23.16
N ALA A 265 1.14 5.68 22.25
CA ALA A 265 0.86 5.60 20.82
C ALA A 265 2.04 5.07 19.99
N VAL A 266 1.72 4.44 18.86
CA VAL A 266 2.71 3.89 17.93
C VAL A 266 2.47 4.40 16.51
N VAL A 267 3.50 4.99 15.89
CA VAL A 267 3.51 5.25 14.44
C VAL A 267 3.95 3.98 13.73
N LEU A 268 3.18 3.50 12.74
CA LEU A 268 3.52 2.34 11.92
C LEU A 268 4.16 2.76 10.59
N VAL A 269 5.42 2.34 10.36
CA VAL A 269 6.25 2.74 9.21
C VAL A 269 6.48 1.56 8.27
N HIS A 270 6.04 1.74 7.03
CA HIS A 270 6.00 0.72 5.97
C HIS A 270 7.36 0.16 5.59
N GLY A 271 7.34 -1.03 4.97
CA GLY A 271 8.48 -1.62 4.29
C GLY A 271 8.81 -0.97 2.94
N SER A 272 9.58 -1.70 2.14
CA SER A 272 10.02 -1.25 0.81
C SER A 272 8.86 -1.13 -0.17
N GLY A 273 8.94 -0.09 -1.01
CA GLY A 273 8.00 0.13 -2.11
C GLY A 273 6.69 0.81 -1.71
N PRO A 274 5.82 1.10 -2.69
CA PRO A 274 4.52 1.72 -2.46
C PRO A 274 3.62 0.83 -1.60
N SER A 275 3.04 1.37 -0.53
CA SER A 275 2.13 0.66 0.37
C SER A 275 1.00 1.57 0.84
N ASP A 276 -0.20 0.99 0.99
CA ASP A 276 -1.30 1.63 1.72
C ASP A 276 -1.08 1.54 3.23
N ARG A 277 -1.86 2.30 3.99
CA ARG A 277 -1.78 2.40 5.46
C ARG A 277 -2.02 1.09 6.20
N ASP A 278 -2.69 0.11 5.58
CA ASP A 278 -2.93 -1.21 6.16
C ASP A 278 -1.72 -2.14 5.98
N GLY A 279 -0.69 -1.68 5.25
CA GLY A 279 0.46 -2.49 4.88
C GLY A 279 0.06 -3.64 3.97
N THR A 280 -0.99 -3.47 3.16
CA THR A 280 -1.57 -4.55 2.35
C THR A 280 -0.49 -5.17 1.45
N ALA A 281 -0.20 -6.43 1.69
CA ALA A 281 0.75 -7.22 0.90
C ALA A 281 0.07 -8.53 0.51
N TYR A 282 -0.31 -8.65 -0.76
CA TYR A 282 -1.06 -9.81 -1.25
C TYR A 282 -2.35 -10.04 -0.42
N ALA A 283 -2.48 -11.18 0.27
CA ALA A 283 -3.67 -11.56 1.03
C ALA A 283 -3.67 -11.06 2.50
N VAL A 284 -2.67 -10.29 2.93
CA VAL A 284 -2.50 -9.92 4.34
C VAL A 284 -2.45 -8.41 4.57
N LYS A 285 -2.86 -7.98 5.77
CA LYS A 285 -2.95 -6.57 6.20
C LYS A 285 -2.29 -6.38 7.59
N PRO A 286 -0.97 -6.55 7.70
CA PRO A 286 -0.29 -6.59 8.99
C PRO A 286 -0.43 -5.31 9.81
N PHE A 287 -0.48 -4.13 9.18
CA PHE A 287 -0.62 -2.88 9.94
C PHE A 287 -2.04 -2.69 10.44
N ARG A 288 -3.06 -3.15 9.72
CA ARG A 288 -4.43 -3.19 10.25
C ARG A 288 -4.56 -4.09 11.47
N ASP A 289 -3.95 -5.28 11.39
CA ASP A 289 -4.01 -6.25 12.47
C ASP A 289 -3.28 -5.76 13.74
N LEU A 290 -2.07 -5.20 13.57
CA LEU A 290 -1.36 -4.45 14.63
C LEU A 290 -2.22 -3.30 15.16
N ALA A 291 -2.80 -2.56 14.21
CA ALA A 291 -3.81 -1.53 14.32
C ALA A 291 -4.76 -1.74 15.50
N HIS A 292 -5.65 -2.67 15.22
CA HIS A 292 -6.82 -2.98 16.01
C HIS A 292 -6.47 -3.82 17.24
N GLY A 293 -5.45 -4.68 17.14
CA GLY A 293 -4.95 -5.46 18.28
C GLY A 293 -4.33 -4.60 19.37
N LEU A 294 -3.53 -3.59 19.00
CA LEU A 294 -2.92 -2.66 19.96
C LEU A 294 -3.97 -1.72 20.56
N ALA A 295 -4.92 -1.23 19.75
CA ALA A 295 -6.01 -0.39 20.23
C ALA A 295 -6.91 -1.13 21.24
N SER A 296 -7.22 -2.41 20.98
CA SER A 296 -7.93 -3.29 21.91
C SER A 296 -7.16 -3.54 23.22
N ARG A 297 -5.88 -3.15 23.28
CA ARG A 297 -4.99 -3.25 24.45
C ARG A 297 -4.60 -1.88 25.02
N GLY A 298 -5.33 -0.82 24.66
CA GLY A 298 -5.17 0.52 25.22
C GLY A 298 -4.00 1.32 24.64
N ILE A 299 -3.52 0.96 23.45
CA ILE A 299 -2.41 1.65 22.76
C ILE A 299 -2.94 2.22 21.44
N ALA A 300 -2.85 3.53 21.28
CA ALA A 300 -3.23 4.19 20.03
C ALA A 300 -2.21 3.92 18.93
N THR A 301 -2.64 4.06 17.68
CA THR A 301 -1.75 3.86 16.55
C THR A 301 -2.06 4.81 15.41
N LEU A 302 -1.02 5.27 14.74
CA LEU A 302 -1.14 6.06 13.52
C LEU A 302 -0.57 5.28 12.33
N ARG A 303 -1.43 5.01 11.36
CA ARG A 303 -1.10 4.45 10.05
C ARG A 303 -1.30 5.52 8.98
N PHE A 304 -0.54 5.48 7.88
CA PHE A 304 -0.67 6.45 6.79
C PHE A 304 -0.31 5.84 5.45
N ASP A 305 -0.89 6.29 4.35
CA ASP A 305 -0.53 5.80 3.02
C ASP A 305 0.88 6.33 2.67
N LYS A 306 1.79 5.46 2.20
CA LYS A 306 3.19 5.85 1.96
C LYS A 306 3.30 6.90 0.84
N ARG A 307 4.26 7.83 0.94
CA ARG A 307 4.52 8.88 -0.08
C ARG A 307 4.70 8.32 -1.50
N THR A 308 5.42 7.21 -1.64
CA THR A 308 5.61 6.51 -2.92
C THR A 308 4.33 5.85 -3.47
N PHE A 309 3.32 5.63 -2.62
CA PHE A 309 2.01 5.15 -3.03
C PHE A 309 1.07 6.29 -3.42
N VAL A 310 0.99 7.34 -2.60
CA VAL A 310 0.08 8.48 -2.80
C VAL A 310 0.54 9.36 -3.97
N HIS A 311 1.82 9.73 -3.98
CA HIS A 311 2.42 10.66 -4.93
C HIS A 311 3.42 9.94 -5.85
N SER A 312 3.02 8.78 -6.39
CA SER A 312 3.92 7.86 -7.12
C SER A 312 4.69 8.53 -8.26
N GLN A 313 4.01 9.29 -9.12
CA GLN A 313 4.66 9.91 -10.27
C GLN A 313 5.45 11.16 -9.87
N LYS A 314 4.84 12.03 -9.03
CA LYS A 314 5.51 13.26 -8.58
C LYS A 314 6.76 12.96 -7.78
N PHE A 315 6.72 11.97 -6.89
CA PHE A 315 7.89 11.54 -6.13
C PHE A 315 8.92 10.81 -7.00
N GLY A 316 8.45 9.91 -7.87
CA GLY A 316 9.31 9.14 -8.78
C GLY A 316 10.04 9.99 -9.84
N ALA A 317 9.57 11.21 -10.10
CA ALA A 317 10.24 12.17 -10.98
C ALA A 317 11.55 12.72 -10.39
N ASN A 318 11.78 12.59 -9.07
CA ASN A 318 13.06 12.91 -8.44
C ASN A 318 14.05 11.75 -8.64
N PRO A 319 15.12 11.89 -9.42
CA PRO A 319 16.10 10.81 -9.62
C PRO A 319 17.04 10.61 -8.43
N ASN A 320 16.99 11.48 -7.41
CA ASN A 320 17.95 11.52 -6.31
C ASN A 320 17.32 11.29 -4.94
N PHE A 321 16.05 10.86 -4.87
CA PHE A 321 15.43 10.59 -3.57
C PHE A 321 16.14 9.45 -2.83
N THR A 322 16.03 9.47 -1.50
CA THR A 322 16.57 8.45 -0.60
C THR A 322 15.49 7.97 0.37
N VAL A 323 15.84 7.10 1.33
CA VAL A 323 14.89 6.74 2.40
C VAL A 323 14.59 7.89 3.34
N GLN A 324 15.38 8.98 3.29
CA GLN A 324 15.11 10.20 4.02
C GLN A 324 13.73 10.75 3.66
N GLU A 325 13.52 11.08 2.39
CA GLU A 325 12.24 11.60 1.89
C GLU A 325 11.20 10.49 1.78
N GLU A 326 11.59 9.25 1.48
CA GLU A 326 10.65 8.15 1.27
C GLU A 326 9.94 7.70 2.55
N SER A 327 10.61 7.79 3.71
CA SER A 327 10.14 7.17 4.96
C SER A 327 10.42 7.98 6.23
N VAL A 328 11.62 8.55 6.39
CA VAL A 328 12.03 9.19 7.67
C VAL A 328 11.25 10.48 7.95
N GLU A 329 11.15 11.36 6.94
CA GLU A 329 10.42 12.62 7.07
C GLU A 329 8.94 12.40 7.43
N ASP A 330 8.30 11.43 6.78
CA ASP A 330 6.89 11.12 7.00
C ASP A 330 6.66 10.48 8.38
N ALA A 331 7.58 9.63 8.84
CA ALA A 331 7.54 9.09 10.19
C ALA A 331 7.65 10.19 11.26
N LEU A 332 8.58 11.16 11.08
CA LEU A 332 8.71 12.31 11.98
C LEU A 332 7.46 13.22 11.95
N ALA A 333 6.87 13.43 10.76
CA ALA A 333 5.62 14.18 10.64
C ALA A 333 4.46 13.47 11.37
N ALA A 334 4.37 12.15 11.26
CA ALA A 334 3.39 11.34 11.97
C ALA A 334 3.59 11.38 13.50
N VAL A 335 4.84 11.36 13.98
CA VAL A 335 5.15 11.53 15.41
C VAL A 335 4.69 12.89 15.92
N ARG A 336 4.98 13.98 15.18
CA ARG A 336 4.54 15.34 15.54
C ARG A 336 3.01 15.47 15.54
N LEU A 337 2.32 14.81 14.60
CA LEU A 337 0.86 14.77 14.57
C LEU A 337 0.29 14.11 15.83
N LEU A 338 0.83 12.95 16.23
CA LEU A 338 0.42 12.29 17.48
C LEU A 338 0.72 13.14 18.72
N ALA A 339 1.89 13.78 18.78
CA ALA A 339 2.28 14.60 19.92
C ALA A 339 1.38 15.85 20.10
N ALA A 340 0.74 16.32 19.03
CA ALA A 340 -0.18 17.45 19.06
C ALA A 340 -1.61 17.07 19.50
N ASP A 341 -1.96 15.77 19.54
CA ASP A 341 -3.28 15.31 19.96
C ASP A 341 -3.31 15.10 21.49
N GLU A 342 -4.14 15.87 22.19
CA GLU A 342 -4.25 15.82 23.67
C GLU A 342 -4.72 14.45 24.22
N ARG A 343 -5.27 13.58 23.35
CA ARG A 343 -5.67 12.21 23.70
C ARG A 343 -4.49 11.24 23.71
N ILE A 344 -3.29 11.69 23.30
CA ILE A 344 -2.05 10.91 23.26
C ILE A 344 -1.10 11.38 24.36
N ASP A 345 -0.44 10.45 25.06
CA ASP A 345 0.62 10.81 26.01
C ASP A 345 1.88 11.10 25.21
N ALA A 346 2.18 12.40 25.02
CA ALA A 346 3.33 12.86 24.25
C ALA A 346 4.69 12.34 24.77
N ARG A 347 4.75 11.74 25.97
CA ARG A 347 5.96 11.10 26.51
C ARG A 347 6.06 9.60 26.18
N GLN A 348 5.03 9.04 25.55
CA GLN A 348 4.88 7.61 25.27
C GLN A 348 4.54 7.39 23.79
N ILE A 349 5.23 8.09 22.90
CA ILE A 349 5.15 7.88 21.45
C ILE A 349 6.28 6.94 21.03
N PHE A 350 5.94 5.89 20.31
CA PHE A 350 6.86 4.89 19.79
C PHE A 350 6.79 4.86 18.27
N VAL A 351 7.86 4.39 17.63
CA VAL A 351 7.88 4.14 16.19
C VAL A 351 8.10 2.65 15.95
N LEU A 352 7.18 2.01 15.23
CA LEU A 352 7.31 0.63 14.78
C LEU A 352 7.51 0.61 13.27
N GLY A 353 8.63 0.05 12.84
CA GLY A 353 8.93 -0.12 11.42
C GLY A 353 8.95 -1.58 10.99
N HIS A 354 8.35 -1.89 9.84
CA HIS A 354 8.42 -3.21 9.20
C HIS A 354 9.45 -3.23 8.06
N SER A 355 10.29 -4.26 7.99
CA SER A 355 11.27 -4.40 6.90
C SER A 355 12.14 -3.15 6.76
N LEU A 356 12.14 -2.46 5.61
CA LEU A 356 12.77 -1.14 5.43
C LEU A 356 12.35 -0.11 6.49
N GLY A 357 11.08 -0.08 6.88
CA GLY A 357 10.59 0.77 7.96
C GLY A 357 11.34 0.51 9.26
N GLY A 358 11.66 -0.75 9.54
CA GLY A 358 12.45 -1.16 10.70
C GLY A 358 13.92 -0.76 10.61
N LEU A 359 14.49 -0.82 9.40
CA LEU A 359 15.85 -0.32 9.11
C LEU A 359 15.97 1.19 9.40
N VAL A 360 14.94 1.98 9.09
CA VAL A 360 14.99 3.45 9.24
C VAL A 360 14.59 3.95 10.63
N VAL A 361 14.14 3.08 11.55
CA VAL A 361 13.83 3.48 12.94
C VAL A 361 15.01 4.19 13.61
N PRO A 362 16.27 3.68 13.57
CA PRO A 362 17.40 4.37 14.16
C PRO A 362 17.64 5.76 13.57
N ARG A 363 17.45 5.93 12.25
CA ARG A 363 17.60 7.23 11.60
C ARG A 363 16.50 8.21 12.04
N THR A 364 15.28 7.71 12.20
CA THR A 364 14.15 8.47 12.73
C THR A 364 14.42 8.93 14.16
N LEU A 365 14.91 8.03 15.03
CA LEU A 365 15.31 8.36 16.40
C LEU A 365 16.45 9.39 16.47
N ALA A 366 17.41 9.32 15.55
CA ALA A 366 18.53 10.27 15.51
C ALA A 366 18.10 11.69 15.09
N GLN A 367 17.03 11.80 14.31
CA GLN A 367 16.53 13.06 13.74
C GLN A 367 15.31 13.61 14.49
N ASP A 368 14.91 12.97 15.60
CA ASP A 368 13.89 13.48 16.50
C ASP A 368 14.44 14.62 17.37
N GLU A 369 14.52 15.82 16.78
CA GLU A 369 15.04 17.02 17.43
C GLU A 369 14.20 17.45 18.65
N ASP A 370 12.91 17.11 18.64
CA ASP A 370 11.94 17.45 19.68
C ASP A 370 11.96 16.46 20.86
N GLY A 371 12.65 15.32 20.72
CA GLY A 371 12.75 14.28 21.73
C GLY A 371 11.40 13.63 22.07
N LEU A 372 10.51 13.52 21.07
CA LEU A 372 9.16 13.00 21.21
C LEU A 372 9.10 11.47 21.23
N ILE A 373 10.09 10.78 20.66
CA ILE A 373 10.08 9.33 20.49
C ILE A 373 10.70 8.64 21.70
N ARG A 374 9.85 7.93 22.45
CA ARG A 374 10.22 7.19 23.65
C ARG A 374 11.05 5.93 23.37
N GLY A 375 10.81 5.26 22.24
CA GLY A 375 11.47 4.01 21.87
C GLY A 375 11.09 3.52 20.47
N GLY A 376 11.87 2.58 19.94
CA GLY A 376 11.70 2.02 18.60
C GLY A 376 11.40 0.52 18.59
N ILE A 377 10.61 0.07 17.62
CA ILE A 377 10.27 -1.33 17.40
C ILE A 377 10.63 -1.69 15.95
N ALA A 378 11.48 -2.70 15.77
CA ALA A 378 11.94 -3.19 14.49
C ALA A 378 11.33 -4.58 14.21
N LEU A 379 10.41 -4.64 13.24
CA LEU A 379 9.66 -5.82 12.84
C LEU A 379 10.23 -6.38 11.53
N ALA A 380 10.87 -7.56 11.55
CA ALA A 380 11.59 -8.15 10.41
C ALA A 380 12.54 -7.15 9.71
N ALA A 381 13.30 -6.38 10.50
CA ALA A 381 14.18 -5.36 9.98
C ALA A 381 15.54 -5.95 9.54
N PRO A 382 16.06 -5.59 8.36
CA PRO A 382 17.45 -5.88 8.04
C PRO A 382 18.36 -4.96 8.87
N ASN A 383 19.54 -5.47 9.27
CA ASN A 383 20.59 -4.62 9.83
C ASN A 383 21.43 -4.01 8.72
N SER A 384 21.71 -4.82 7.69
CA SER A 384 22.42 -4.48 6.47
C SER A 384 21.54 -4.81 5.27
N THR A 385 21.04 -3.79 4.58
CA THR A 385 20.25 -3.98 3.35
C THR A 385 21.03 -4.80 2.32
N MET A 386 22.34 -4.57 2.22
CA MET A 386 23.21 -5.28 1.27
C MET A 386 23.33 -6.77 1.59
N ASP A 387 23.49 -7.13 2.87
CA ASP A 387 23.60 -8.54 3.27
C ASP A 387 22.24 -9.24 3.17
N ALA A 388 21.16 -8.57 3.59
CA ALA A 388 19.80 -9.08 3.45
C ALA A 388 19.45 -9.36 1.99
N LEU A 389 19.78 -8.45 1.06
CA LEU A 389 19.52 -8.60 -0.36
C LEU A 389 20.24 -9.82 -0.95
N VAL A 390 21.52 -10.02 -0.62
CA VAL A 390 22.30 -11.20 -1.07
C VAL A 390 21.73 -12.48 -0.45
N ALA A 391 21.44 -12.48 0.85
CA ALA A 391 20.94 -13.64 1.57
C ALA A 391 19.55 -14.08 1.06
N GLN A 392 18.64 -13.13 0.85
CA GLN A 392 17.33 -13.37 0.25
C GLN A 392 17.47 -14.03 -1.13
N ASN A 393 18.27 -13.46 -2.02
CA ASN A 393 18.45 -14.01 -3.37
C ASN A 393 19.11 -15.40 -3.33
N ARG A 394 20.02 -15.65 -2.39
CA ARG A 394 20.63 -16.96 -2.21
C ARG A 394 19.60 -18.01 -1.79
N ILE A 395 18.77 -17.72 -0.80
CA ILE A 395 17.70 -18.62 -0.36
C ILE A 395 16.73 -18.91 -1.51
N LEU A 396 16.35 -17.89 -2.28
CA LEU A 396 15.47 -18.06 -3.44
C LEU A 396 16.11 -18.93 -4.53
N VAL A 397 17.43 -18.85 -4.75
CA VAL A 397 18.14 -19.75 -5.67
C VAL A 397 18.21 -21.18 -5.14
N GLU A 398 18.57 -21.35 -3.86
CA GLU A 398 18.69 -22.67 -3.22
C GLU A 398 17.36 -23.41 -3.13
N THR A 399 16.25 -22.68 -2.97
CA THR A 399 14.88 -23.21 -2.99
C THR A 399 14.30 -23.35 -4.40
N GLY A 400 15.05 -23.01 -5.45
CA GLY A 400 14.63 -23.13 -6.84
C GLY A 400 13.59 -22.11 -7.32
N GLN A 401 13.38 -21.03 -6.55
CA GLN A 401 12.46 -19.93 -6.88
C GLN A 401 13.12 -18.91 -7.84
N LEU A 402 14.44 -18.76 -7.80
CA LEU A 402 15.21 -17.92 -8.70
C LEU A 402 16.34 -18.69 -9.39
N PRO A 403 16.76 -18.26 -10.59
CA PRO A 403 17.88 -18.91 -11.26
C PRO A 403 19.23 -18.39 -10.74
N PRO A 404 20.32 -19.18 -10.77
CA PRO A 404 21.60 -18.80 -10.19
C PRO A 404 22.23 -17.51 -10.74
N GLU A 405 21.95 -17.15 -12.00
CA GLU A 405 22.42 -15.90 -12.59
C GLU A 405 21.90 -14.64 -11.87
N GLN A 406 20.72 -14.73 -11.23
CA GLN A 406 20.16 -13.61 -10.49
C GLN A 406 20.99 -13.31 -9.24
N LEU A 407 21.44 -14.34 -8.52
CA LEU A 407 22.33 -14.16 -7.37
C LEU A 407 23.66 -13.54 -7.80
N ALA A 408 24.27 -14.05 -8.88
CA ALA A 408 25.53 -13.51 -9.40
C ALA A 408 25.39 -12.04 -9.84
N PHE A 409 24.26 -11.67 -10.43
CA PHE A 409 23.94 -10.27 -10.75
C PHE A 409 23.89 -9.42 -9.47
N ILE A 410 23.10 -9.82 -8.47
CA ILE A 410 22.95 -9.08 -7.21
C ILE A 410 24.28 -8.94 -6.47
N GLU A 411 25.08 -10.02 -6.38
CA GLU A 411 26.41 -9.96 -5.76
C GLU A 411 27.33 -8.96 -6.47
N GLY A 412 27.27 -8.88 -7.81
CA GLY A 412 28.00 -7.87 -8.57
C GLY A 412 27.54 -6.44 -8.30
N GLN A 413 26.24 -6.20 -8.19
CA GLN A 413 25.69 -4.88 -7.88
C GLN A 413 26.03 -4.41 -6.46
N VAL A 414 25.95 -5.32 -5.48
CA VAL A 414 26.34 -5.05 -4.09
C VAL A 414 27.84 -4.78 -3.97
N ALA A 415 28.68 -5.45 -4.76
CA ALA A 415 30.11 -5.17 -4.80
C ALA A 415 30.41 -3.73 -5.30
N LEU A 416 29.66 -3.24 -6.29
CA LEU A 416 29.76 -1.85 -6.75
C LEU A 416 29.37 -0.86 -5.64
N LEU A 417 28.23 -1.10 -4.97
CA LEU A 417 27.74 -0.22 -3.90
C LEU A 417 28.66 -0.17 -2.68
N ARG A 418 29.41 -1.24 -2.41
CA ARG A 418 30.38 -1.31 -1.30
C ARG A 418 31.74 -0.71 -1.64
N ASP A 419 31.99 -0.37 -2.90
CA ASP A 419 33.22 0.31 -3.27
C ASP A 419 33.21 1.72 -2.65
N PRO A 420 34.20 2.10 -1.82
CA PRO A 420 34.29 3.45 -1.27
C PRO A 420 34.39 4.56 -2.34
N ALA A 421 34.68 4.20 -3.60
CA ALA A 421 34.70 5.12 -4.74
C ALA A 421 33.35 5.22 -5.46
N PHE A 422 32.28 4.55 -5.00
CA PHE A 422 30.95 4.68 -5.59
C PHE A 422 30.45 6.13 -5.46
N ASP A 423 30.15 6.74 -6.60
CA ASP A 423 29.56 8.07 -6.69
C ASP A 423 28.12 7.95 -7.21
N PRO A 424 27.08 8.23 -6.40
CA PRO A 424 25.70 8.13 -6.86
C PRO A 424 25.32 9.17 -7.93
N ASP A 425 26.06 10.28 -8.06
CA ASP A 425 25.87 11.25 -9.16
C ASP A 425 26.46 10.74 -10.48
N HIS A 426 27.48 9.88 -10.40
CA HIS A 426 28.18 9.28 -11.55
C HIS A 426 28.41 7.78 -11.34
N PRO A 427 27.33 6.97 -11.31
CA PRO A 427 27.44 5.55 -10.98
C PRO A 427 28.35 4.83 -11.99
N PRO A 428 29.14 3.85 -11.54
CA PRO A 428 30.07 3.11 -12.40
C PRO A 428 29.35 2.36 -13.52
N GLU A 429 30.07 2.12 -14.63
CA GLU A 429 29.56 1.32 -15.74
C GLU A 429 29.09 -0.06 -15.24
N GLY A 430 27.86 -0.45 -15.60
CA GLY A 430 27.27 -1.73 -15.20
C GLY A 430 26.43 -1.69 -13.92
N TYR A 431 26.29 -0.54 -13.25
CA TYR A 431 25.28 -0.36 -12.22
C TYR A 431 23.86 -0.36 -12.81
N LEU A 432 22.96 -1.17 -12.25
CA LEU A 432 21.66 -1.53 -12.83
C LEU A 432 20.54 -1.73 -11.78
N LEU A 433 20.73 -1.33 -10.52
CA LEU A 433 19.70 -1.47 -9.47
C LEU A 433 18.64 -0.35 -9.45
N GLY A 434 18.72 0.64 -10.35
CA GLY A 434 17.78 1.76 -10.41
C GLY A 434 18.40 3.03 -9.85
N THR A 435 17.74 3.67 -8.88
CA THR A 435 18.15 4.96 -8.30
C THR A 435 19.45 4.85 -7.50
N PRO A 436 20.60 5.36 -7.99
CA PRO A 436 21.90 5.19 -7.32
C PRO A 436 21.94 5.80 -5.91
N HIS A 437 21.38 7.01 -5.75
CA HIS A 437 21.30 7.72 -4.47
C HIS A 437 20.60 6.88 -3.39
N TYR A 438 19.44 6.31 -3.74
CA TYR A 438 18.64 5.49 -2.84
C TYR A 438 19.42 4.25 -2.35
N TRP A 439 20.04 3.52 -3.27
CA TRP A 439 20.78 2.30 -2.92
C TRP A 439 22.08 2.58 -2.17
N HIS A 440 22.78 3.67 -2.50
CA HIS A 440 23.98 4.09 -1.79
C HIS A 440 23.66 4.52 -0.35
N ASP A 441 22.55 5.24 -0.13
CA ASP A 441 22.09 5.64 1.20
C ASP A 441 21.74 4.44 2.13
N LEU A 442 21.45 3.28 1.53
CA LEU A 442 21.13 2.03 2.24
C LEU A 442 22.34 1.14 2.56
N VAL A 443 23.56 1.57 2.20
CA VAL A 443 24.80 0.81 2.44
C VAL A 443 25.17 0.72 3.93
N PRO A 444 25.10 1.81 4.74
CA PRO A 444 25.43 1.74 6.15
C PRO A 444 24.52 0.79 6.93
N LYS A 445 25.05 0.18 8.00
CA LYS A 445 24.22 -0.65 8.87
C LYS A 445 23.34 0.21 9.77
N ALA A 446 22.13 -0.25 10.04
CA ALA A 446 21.23 0.40 11.00
C ALA A 446 21.79 0.36 12.43
N SER A 447 22.50 -0.71 12.80
CA SER A 447 23.13 -0.84 14.12
C SER A 447 24.21 0.20 14.42
N ASP A 448 24.79 0.84 13.41
CA ASP A 448 25.85 1.83 13.60
C ASP A 448 25.33 3.08 14.32
N LEU A 449 24.11 3.54 14.00
CA LEU A 449 23.46 4.62 14.74
C LEU A 449 23.01 4.18 16.14
N LEU A 450 22.52 2.94 16.27
CA LEU A 450 21.98 2.44 17.53
C LEU A 450 23.02 2.27 18.64
N LYS A 451 24.30 2.11 18.31
CA LYS A 451 25.38 2.01 19.31
C LYS A 451 25.51 3.28 20.16
N GLU A 452 25.14 4.43 19.60
CA GLU A 452 25.24 5.74 20.26
C GLU A 452 23.92 6.22 20.86
N GLN A 453 22.80 5.57 20.53
CA GLN A 453 21.46 5.94 20.97
C GLN A 453 21.10 5.34 22.34
N GLU A 454 20.30 6.08 23.10
CA GLU A 454 19.86 5.68 24.45
C GLU A 454 18.40 5.22 24.49
N GLN A 455 17.61 5.45 23.44
CA GLN A 455 16.21 5.05 23.39
C GLN A 455 16.07 3.51 23.40
N PRO A 456 15.15 2.92 24.19
CA PRO A 456 14.90 1.48 24.20
C PRO A 456 14.49 0.96 22.82
N MET A 457 14.90 -0.26 22.51
CA MET A 457 14.55 -0.95 21.26
C MET A 457 13.93 -2.33 21.50
N LEU A 458 12.95 -2.69 20.67
CA LEU A 458 12.44 -4.05 20.53
C LEU A 458 12.69 -4.56 19.11
N PHE A 459 13.34 -5.71 18.99
CA PHE A 459 13.53 -6.41 17.72
C PHE A 459 12.67 -7.67 17.71
N LEU A 460 11.80 -7.77 16.71
CA LEU A 460 10.91 -8.90 16.48
C LEU A 460 11.24 -9.52 15.12
N GLN A 461 11.43 -10.84 15.07
CA GLN A 461 11.78 -11.56 13.84
C GLN A 461 10.93 -12.82 13.65
N GLY A 462 10.50 -13.07 12.41
CA GLY A 462 9.93 -14.35 12.01
C GLY A 462 11.03 -15.37 11.70
N GLY A 463 10.95 -16.56 12.29
CA GLY A 463 11.94 -17.62 12.14
C GLY A 463 12.00 -18.24 10.75
N ARG A 464 10.93 -18.10 9.96
CA ARG A 464 10.80 -18.62 8.59
C ARG A 464 10.95 -17.52 7.53
N ASP A 465 11.35 -16.33 7.93
CA ASP A 465 11.50 -15.19 7.04
C ASP A 465 12.66 -15.41 6.05
N PHE A 466 12.35 -15.47 4.76
CA PHE A 466 13.35 -15.57 3.70
C PHE A 466 13.77 -14.22 3.12
N GLN A 467 12.98 -13.16 3.34
CA GLN A 467 13.28 -11.82 2.82
C GLN A 467 14.31 -11.11 3.70
N VAL A 468 14.14 -11.23 5.01
CA VAL A 468 15.09 -10.79 6.02
C VAL A 468 15.43 -12.00 6.89
N PRO A 469 16.47 -12.77 6.51
CA PRO A 469 16.81 -13.98 7.22
C PRO A 469 17.22 -13.72 8.67
N VAL A 470 17.07 -14.72 9.52
CA VAL A 470 17.42 -14.65 10.96
C VAL A 470 18.88 -14.19 11.20
N SER A 471 19.78 -14.35 10.22
CA SER A 471 21.14 -13.80 10.28
C SER A 471 21.19 -12.28 10.51
N GLU A 472 20.22 -11.52 10.02
CA GLU A 472 20.16 -10.06 10.21
C GLU A 472 19.75 -9.70 11.65
N PHE A 473 18.76 -10.42 12.18
CA PHE A 473 18.36 -10.31 13.59
C PHE A 473 19.52 -10.67 14.53
N GLU A 474 20.28 -11.71 14.19
CA GLU A 474 21.50 -12.10 14.90
C GLU A 474 22.62 -11.07 14.77
N SER A 475 22.74 -10.41 13.61
CA SER A 475 23.68 -9.30 13.43
C SER A 475 23.35 -8.12 14.35
N PHE A 476 22.07 -7.73 14.48
CA PHE A 476 21.68 -6.72 15.46
C PHE A 476 22.03 -7.14 16.89
N ARG A 477 21.72 -8.39 17.25
CA ARG A 477 22.01 -8.93 18.59
C ARG A 477 23.50 -8.88 18.93
N ALA A 478 24.35 -9.21 17.95
CA ALA A 478 25.80 -9.14 18.11
C ALA A 478 26.29 -7.69 18.24
N ASP A 479 25.85 -6.80 17.34
CA ASP A 479 26.30 -5.41 17.30
C ASP A 479 25.86 -4.61 18.54
N LEU A 480 24.73 -4.97 19.15
CA LEU A 480 24.12 -4.27 20.28
C LEU A 480 24.28 -5.01 21.62
N ALA A 481 25.13 -6.03 21.70
CA ALA A 481 25.32 -6.84 22.92
C ALA A 481 25.75 -6.03 24.15
N GLY A 482 26.30 -4.83 23.96
CA GLY A 482 26.68 -3.90 25.03
C GLY A 482 25.52 -3.07 25.60
N ARG A 483 24.34 -3.07 24.94
CA ARG A 483 23.18 -2.31 25.38
C ARG A 483 22.28 -3.16 26.28
N THR A 484 21.82 -2.58 27.39
CA THR A 484 20.94 -3.27 28.36
C THR A 484 19.44 -2.99 28.13
N ASN A 485 19.12 -2.01 27.30
CA ASN A 485 17.75 -1.58 27.00
C ASN A 485 17.29 -1.98 25.59
N VAL A 486 17.79 -3.12 25.10
CA VAL A 486 17.40 -3.72 23.83
C VAL A 486 16.80 -5.10 24.09
N THR A 487 15.63 -5.37 23.52
CA THR A 487 14.92 -6.65 23.66
C THR A 487 14.84 -7.34 22.32
N PHE A 488 15.10 -8.65 22.30
CA PHE A 488 15.10 -9.48 21.09
C PHE A 488 14.11 -10.63 21.25
N GLN A 489 13.19 -10.79 20.31
CA GLN A 489 12.23 -11.89 20.30
C GLN A 489 12.08 -12.50 18.90
N LEU A 490 12.36 -13.81 18.81
CA LEU A 490 12.23 -14.62 17.61
C LEU A 490 10.94 -15.44 17.70
N PHE A 491 10.14 -15.45 16.63
CA PHE A 491 8.92 -16.23 16.50
C PHE A 491 9.11 -17.36 15.48
N PRO A 492 9.36 -18.61 15.90
CA PRO A 492 9.81 -19.68 15.01
C PRO A 492 8.88 -19.99 13.84
N LYS A 493 7.57 -19.78 13.97
CA LYS A 493 6.56 -20.12 12.95
C LYS A 493 6.26 -19.00 11.96
N LEU A 494 6.76 -17.78 12.20
CA LEU A 494 6.35 -16.62 11.44
C LEU A 494 7.22 -16.39 10.21
N ASN A 495 6.58 -15.97 9.12
CA ASN A 495 7.23 -15.47 7.91
C ASN A 495 7.49 -13.95 7.99
N HIS A 496 7.96 -13.35 6.89
CA HIS A 496 8.27 -11.91 6.80
C HIS A 496 7.08 -10.98 7.12
N LEU A 497 5.86 -11.42 6.81
CA LEU A 497 4.62 -10.66 7.02
C LEU A 497 3.97 -10.98 8.39
N PHE A 498 4.70 -11.69 9.25
CA PHE A 498 4.26 -12.08 10.59
C PHE A 498 3.01 -12.96 10.62
N THR A 499 2.78 -13.77 9.57
CA THR A 499 1.74 -14.81 9.59
C THR A 499 2.35 -16.20 9.83
N GLU A 500 1.59 -17.08 10.47
CA GLU A 500 2.04 -18.45 10.75
C GLU A 500 2.11 -19.29 9.48
N GLY A 501 3.10 -20.18 9.44
CA GLY A 501 3.16 -21.25 8.45
C GLY A 501 4.01 -22.41 8.94
N GLU A 502 4.22 -23.39 8.07
CA GLU A 502 4.83 -24.67 8.40
C GLU A 502 6.11 -24.93 7.56
N GLY A 503 7.04 -25.73 8.08
CA GLY A 503 8.34 -25.98 7.44
C GLY A 503 9.43 -24.97 7.84
N GLU A 504 10.65 -25.15 7.33
CA GLU A 504 11.83 -24.41 7.81
C GLU A 504 11.90 -22.96 7.30
N ILE A 505 11.56 -22.72 6.03
CA ILE A 505 11.61 -21.40 5.40
C ILE A 505 10.31 -21.14 4.64
N SER A 506 9.81 -19.91 4.70
CA SER A 506 8.59 -19.52 4.01
C SER A 506 8.79 -19.33 2.51
N THR A 507 7.69 -19.40 1.75
CA THR A 507 7.68 -19.16 0.30
C THR A 507 6.69 -18.07 -0.08
N MET A 508 6.80 -17.55 -1.30
CA MET A 508 5.88 -16.53 -1.82
C MET A 508 4.43 -16.98 -1.86
N ALA A 509 4.17 -18.28 -2.00
CA ALA A 509 2.82 -18.83 -2.04
C ALA A 509 2.05 -18.60 -0.74
N GLU A 510 2.74 -18.53 0.41
CA GLU A 510 2.11 -18.30 1.71
C GLU A 510 1.49 -16.89 1.82
N TYR A 511 2.01 -15.91 1.07
CA TYR A 511 1.48 -14.54 1.12
C TYR A 511 0.17 -14.41 0.35
N LEU A 512 -0.14 -15.37 -0.52
CA LEU A 512 -1.40 -15.44 -1.25
C LEU A 512 -2.53 -16.07 -0.42
N VAL A 513 -2.23 -16.55 0.79
CA VAL A 513 -3.21 -17.15 1.70
C VAL A 513 -3.68 -16.09 2.69
N PRO A 514 -5.00 -15.80 2.76
CA PRO A 514 -5.56 -14.91 3.76
C PRO A 514 -5.14 -15.33 5.17
N ALA A 515 -4.42 -14.44 5.86
CA ALA A 515 -3.98 -14.68 7.23
C ALA A 515 -3.83 -13.36 8.00
N ASN A 516 -3.90 -13.45 9.32
CA ASN A 516 -3.69 -12.33 10.23
C ASN A 516 -2.40 -12.47 11.02
N VAL A 517 -1.86 -11.34 11.51
CA VAL A 517 -0.79 -11.35 12.52
C VAL A 517 -1.31 -12.02 13.80
N PRO A 518 -0.61 -12.99 14.42
CA PRO A 518 -1.11 -13.64 15.62
C PRO A 518 -1.14 -12.75 16.86
N GLU A 519 -2.10 -13.02 17.74
CA GLU A 519 -2.31 -12.24 18.98
C GLU A 519 -1.05 -12.16 19.86
N TYR A 520 -0.24 -13.22 19.89
CA TYR A 520 0.98 -13.24 20.71
C TYR A 520 2.03 -12.21 20.27
N VAL A 521 2.01 -11.78 19.00
CA VAL A 521 2.86 -10.69 18.50
C VAL A 521 2.35 -9.35 19.04
N ILE A 522 1.03 -9.14 18.96
CA ILE A 522 0.36 -7.97 19.52
C ILE A 522 0.64 -7.85 21.02
N ALA A 523 0.52 -8.96 21.75
CA ALA A 523 0.79 -9.03 23.17
C ALA A 523 2.25 -8.66 23.48
N ALA A 524 3.22 -9.21 22.74
CA ALA A 524 4.64 -8.90 22.92
C ALA A 524 4.94 -7.41 22.75
N ILE A 525 4.39 -6.77 21.71
CA ILE A 525 4.55 -5.34 21.47
C ILE A 525 3.92 -4.53 22.61
N ALA A 526 2.68 -4.85 22.97
CA ALA A 526 1.95 -4.13 24.01
C ALA A 526 2.61 -4.26 25.39
N ASP A 527 3.10 -5.45 25.74
CA ASP A 527 3.81 -5.71 27.00
C ASP A 527 5.14 -4.96 27.07
N TRP A 528 5.88 -4.89 25.95
CA TRP A 528 7.11 -4.12 25.89
C TRP A 528 6.86 -2.60 26.00
N ILE A 529 5.84 -2.07 25.32
CA ILE A 529 5.45 -0.65 25.46
C ILE A 529 5.13 -0.33 26.92
N ARG A 530 4.38 -1.20 27.60
CA ARG A 530 4.04 -1.03 29.03
C ARG A 530 5.27 -1.10 29.93
N SER A 531 6.22 -2.00 29.66
CA SER A 531 7.43 -2.12 30.49
C SER A 531 8.31 -0.87 30.37
N VAL A 532 8.50 -0.34 29.16
CA VAL A 532 9.23 0.91 28.90
C VAL A 532 8.52 2.12 29.50
N SER A 533 7.18 2.08 29.51
CA SER A 533 6.34 3.15 30.07
C SER A 533 6.42 3.25 31.60
N ALA A 534 6.74 2.14 32.28
CA ALA A 534 6.83 2.07 33.73
C ALA A 534 8.18 2.55 34.30
N GLU A 535 9.21 2.71 33.47
CA GLU A 535 10.54 3.17 33.92
C GLU A 535 10.57 4.69 34.17
N PRO A 536 11.13 5.17 35.30
CA PRO A 536 11.31 6.60 35.56
C PRO A 536 12.23 7.24 34.51
N GLN A 537 11.78 8.35 33.91
CA GLN A 537 12.57 9.08 32.91
C GLN A 537 13.86 9.66 33.51
N PRO A 538 15.02 9.55 32.83
CA PRO A 538 16.12 10.47 33.10
C PRO A 538 15.65 11.90 32.78
N PRO A 539 16.07 12.92 33.56
CA PRO A 539 15.67 14.30 33.29
C PRO A 539 16.16 14.71 31.89
N ALA A 540 15.29 15.38 31.12
CA ALA A 540 15.60 15.88 29.79
C ALA A 540 16.98 16.56 29.76
N SER A 541 17.81 16.17 28.79
CA SER A 541 19.15 16.70 28.54
C SER A 541 19.08 18.20 28.23
N GLY A 542 19.09 18.99 29.30
CA GLY A 542 18.91 20.44 29.26
C GLY A 542 18.72 21.06 30.66
N CYS A 543 18.27 20.28 31.63
CA CYS A 543 18.18 20.73 33.03
C CYS A 543 19.43 20.30 33.82
N ARG A 544 20.49 21.13 33.80
CA ARG A 544 21.56 21.00 34.80
C ARG A 544 21.04 21.48 36.16
N ASN A 545 21.33 20.72 37.21
CA ASN A 545 21.02 21.11 38.58
C ASN A 545 21.63 22.48 38.91
N ALA A 546 20.86 23.35 39.57
CA ALA A 546 21.32 24.67 40.05
C ALA A 546 22.55 24.61 40.99
N GLN A 547 22.94 23.42 41.44
CA GLN A 547 24.14 23.18 42.24
C GLN A 547 25.45 23.21 41.45
N ASP A 548 25.44 22.94 40.14
CA ASP A 548 26.65 22.99 39.29
C ASP A 548 27.06 24.42 38.88
N GLN A 549 26.30 25.44 39.28
CA GLN A 549 26.53 26.85 38.96
C GLN A 549 26.87 27.71 40.20
N GLY A 550 27.10 27.11 41.37
CA GLY A 550 27.59 27.84 42.55
C GLY A 550 26.62 28.86 43.18
N LEU A 551 25.32 28.80 42.85
CA LEU A 551 24.31 29.73 43.39
C LEU A 551 23.64 29.17 44.65
N LYS A 552 23.82 29.87 45.77
CA LYS A 552 23.17 29.58 47.05
C LYS A 552 21.79 30.24 47.12
N SER A 553 20.71 29.51 46.83
CA SER A 553 19.35 29.71 47.40
C SER A 553 18.41 28.57 46.96
N PRO A 554 17.65 27.92 47.86
CA PRO A 554 16.76 26.82 47.48
C PRO A 554 15.39 27.35 47.02
N GLY A 555 14.88 26.78 45.93
CA GLY A 555 13.46 26.86 45.57
C GLY A 555 13.10 27.86 44.48
N LEU A 556 13.40 27.52 43.23
CA LEU A 556 12.50 27.68 42.07
C LEU A 556 13.23 27.07 40.85
N SER A 557 12.66 26.05 40.22
CA SER A 557 13.10 25.59 38.90
C SER A 557 12.33 26.41 37.86
N VAL A 558 13.03 27.18 37.03
CA VAL A 558 12.41 27.95 35.93
C VAL A 558 12.97 27.38 34.63
N CYS A 559 12.10 26.78 33.82
CA CYS A 559 12.40 26.42 32.44
C CYS A 559 12.21 27.66 31.56
N LEU A 560 13.25 28.09 30.87
CA LEU A 560 13.15 29.05 29.76
C LEU A 560 13.55 28.33 28.46
N PRO A 561 12.77 28.44 27.38
CA PRO A 561 13.16 27.87 26.09
C PRO A 561 14.37 28.65 25.53
N SER A 562 15.40 27.92 25.12
CA SER A 562 16.57 28.50 24.46
C SER A 562 16.23 28.84 23.01
N GLY A 563 16.09 30.13 22.70
CA GLY A 563 16.01 30.59 21.30
C GLY A 563 15.07 31.76 21.04
N ALA A 564 15.23 32.88 21.75
CA ALA A 564 14.61 34.14 21.32
C ALA A 564 15.61 35.29 21.47
N ARG A 565 16.07 35.85 20.35
CA ARG A 565 16.74 37.16 20.34
C ARG A 565 15.69 38.25 20.62
N PRO A 566 15.95 39.25 21.48
CA PRO A 566 14.97 40.31 21.72
C PRO A 566 15.02 41.36 20.60
N GLY A 567 13.90 41.50 19.86
CA GLY A 567 13.59 42.68 19.04
C GLY A 567 12.84 43.74 19.85
N PRO A 568 12.89 45.03 19.45
CA PRO A 568 12.59 46.14 20.35
C PRO A 568 11.09 46.36 20.59
N LEU A 569 10.80 46.80 21.81
CA LEU A 569 9.51 47.25 22.33
C LEU A 569 8.83 48.29 21.41
N ALA A 570 7.57 48.05 21.07
CA ALA A 570 6.64 49.07 20.61
C ALA A 570 5.35 49.00 21.45
N ALA A 571 4.88 50.19 21.81
CA ALA A 571 3.85 50.45 22.80
C ALA A 571 2.41 50.32 22.26
N GLY A 572 1.48 50.05 23.18
CA GLY A 572 0.12 50.60 23.13
C GLY A 572 -1.02 49.61 22.95
N GLY A 573 -1.98 49.64 23.89
CA GLY A 573 -3.36 49.19 23.65
C GLY A 573 -3.95 48.25 24.72
N HIS A 574 -4.68 48.82 25.66
CA HIS A 574 -5.48 48.12 26.69
C HIS A 574 -6.75 47.43 26.11
N PRO A 575 -7.45 46.58 26.92
CA PRO A 575 -8.15 45.38 26.46
C PRO A 575 -9.67 45.53 26.34
N ALA A 576 -10.31 44.57 25.67
CA ALA A 576 -11.74 44.31 25.79
C ALA A 576 -11.99 42.89 26.33
N LEU A 577 -12.47 42.85 27.59
CA LEU A 577 -13.12 41.71 28.22
C LEU A 577 -14.46 41.40 27.56
N ARG A 578 -14.75 40.13 27.27
CA ARG A 578 -16.08 39.55 27.47
C ARG A 578 -15.97 38.11 27.97
N ARG A 579 -16.40 37.90 29.21
CA ARG A 579 -16.90 36.62 29.73
C ARG A 579 -18.39 36.52 29.39
N HIS A 580 -18.90 35.35 29.04
CA HIS A 580 -19.69 34.47 29.94
C HIS A 580 -20.60 33.50 29.17
N SER A 581 -20.67 32.28 29.73
CA SER A 581 -21.81 31.34 29.83
C SER A 581 -22.42 30.80 28.53
N GLY A 582 -22.73 29.52 28.36
CA GLY A 582 -22.99 28.48 29.35
C GLY A 582 -24.26 27.73 28.93
N GLU A 583 -24.17 26.39 28.99
CA GLU A 583 -25.24 25.44 29.28
C GLU A 583 -26.28 25.01 28.23
N THR A 584 -26.35 23.66 28.15
CA THR A 584 -27.53 22.77 28.12
C THR A 584 -28.06 22.21 26.80
N ALA A 585 -27.79 20.91 26.61
CA ALA A 585 -28.70 19.93 26.00
C ALA A 585 -29.92 19.68 26.93
N PRO A 586 -30.99 19.04 26.43
CA PRO A 586 -31.17 17.62 26.79
C PRO A 586 -31.90 16.74 25.75
N GLY A 587 -31.56 15.43 25.75
CA GLY A 587 -32.54 14.40 26.13
C GLY A 587 -33.22 13.50 25.08
N ARG A 588 -32.71 12.25 25.00
CA ARG A 588 -33.41 10.94 25.01
C ARG A 588 -34.38 10.52 23.88
N GLY A 589 -34.14 9.30 23.36
CA GLY A 589 -35.21 8.30 23.18
C GLY A 589 -34.95 7.22 22.11
N PRO A 590 -35.12 5.91 22.38
CA PRO A 590 -34.48 4.82 21.62
C PRO A 590 -35.41 4.07 20.65
N SER A 591 -34.85 3.32 19.69
CA SER A 591 -35.55 2.29 18.90
C SER A 591 -34.51 1.30 18.36
N LYS A 592 -34.36 0.13 19.00
CA LYS A 592 -35.02 -1.17 18.71
C LYS A 592 -34.23 -2.04 17.74
N VAL A 593 -33.73 -3.12 18.34
CA VAL A 593 -33.13 -4.33 17.81
C VAL A 593 -34.12 -5.16 16.98
N THR A 594 -33.68 -5.60 15.82
CA THR A 594 -34.08 -6.84 15.11
C THR A 594 -32.87 -7.21 14.22
N GLY A 595 -32.19 -8.34 14.30
CA GLY A 595 -32.58 -9.67 14.78
C GLY A 595 -32.99 -10.56 13.61
N TYR A 596 -32.06 -10.90 12.71
CA TYR A 596 -32.26 -11.97 11.72
C TYR A 596 -31.08 -12.94 11.73
N ARG A 597 -31.34 -14.16 12.22
CA ARG A 597 -30.51 -15.36 12.06
C ARG A 597 -31.07 -16.16 10.88
N ILE A 598 -30.21 -16.64 10.00
CA ILE A 598 -30.46 -17.75 9.08
C ILE A 598 -29.23 -18.67 9.12
N PRO A 599 -29.38 -20.01 9.05
CA PRO A 599 -28.55 -20.94 9.80
C PRO A 599 -27.34 -21.48 9.03
N VAL A 600 -26.42 -21.99 9.85
CA VAL A 600 -25.33 -22.91 9.55
C VAL A 600 -25.84 -24.12 8.76
N GLN A 601 -25.14 -24.49 7.70
CA GLN A 601 -25.23 -25.82 7.11
C GLN A 601 -23.84 -26.47 7.17
N GLU A 602 -23.74 -27.50 8.00
CA GLU A 602 -22.60 -28.41 8.12
C GLU A 602 -22.53 -29.37 6.92
N GLY A 603 -21.29 -29.77 6.60
CA GLY A 603 -20.96 -31.14 6.23
C GLY A 603 -20.95 -31.51 4.74
N ASN A 604 -19.74 -31.68 4.16
CA ASN A 604 -19.18 -33.00 3.91
C ASN A 604 -17.86 -32.94 3.09
N HIS A 605 -16.79 -33.44 3.69
CA HIS A 605 -15.73 -34.18 2.98
C HIS A 605 -16.23 -35.61 2.68
N PRO A 606 -15.68 -36.30 1.66
CA PRO A 606 -14.56 -37.21 1.95
C PRO A 606 -13.45 -37.31 0.87
N HIS A 607 -12.25 -37.61 1.37
CA HIS A 607 -11.18 -38.51 0.91
C HIS A 607 -11.01 -38.92 -0.56
N GLU A 608 -9.76 -38.83 -1.04
CA GLU A 608 -8.84 -39.91 -1.51
C GLU A 608 -7.78 -39.24 -2.42
N ALA A 609 -6.49 -39.11 -2.06
CA ALA A 609 -5.45 -40.14 -1.88
C ALA A 609 -5.16 -40.97 -3.14
N GLU A 610 -4.35 -40.45 -4.06
CA GLU A 610 -3.49 -41.29 -4.92
C GLU A 610 -2.07 -40.71 -4.98
N GLY A 611 -1.15 -41.45 -4.39
CA GLY A 611 0.28 -41.29 -4.59
C GLY A 611 0.73 -42.07 -5.82
N LEU A 612 1.80 -41.59 -6.46
CA LEU A 612 2.60 -42.38 -7.38
C LEU A 612 4.07 -42.11 -7.09
N ALA A 613 4.65 -43.07 -6.37
CA ALA A 613 6.07 -43.26 -6.18
C ALA A 613 6.65 -44.04 -7.37
N VAL A 614 7.81 -43.58 -7.87
CA VAL A 614 9.05 -44.35 -8.20
C VAL A 614 8.89 -45.45 -9.29
N ASP A 615 9.67 -45.49 -10.37
CA ASP A 615 11.05 -46.04 -10.42
C ASP A 615 11.64 -46.01 -11.89
N PRO A 616 12.81 -46.61 -12.25
CA PRO A 616 14.02 -45.91 -12.68
C PRO A 616 14.55 -46.43 -14.05
N GLY A 617 15.75 -46.03 -14.48
CA GLY A 617 16.45 -46.77 -15.56
C GLY A 617 17.57 -46.03 -16.28
N ALA A 618 18.80 -46.52 -16.08
CA ALA A 618 20.05 -46.03 -16.65
C ALA A 618 20.44 -46.71 -17.99
N GLY A 619 21.43 -46.13 -18.68
CA GLY A 619 22.29 -46.76 -19.69
C GLY A 619 22.03 -46.26 -21.13
N GLY A 620 23.02 -45.97 -22.00
CA GLY A 620 24.46 -46.19 -21.98
C GLY A 620 25.12 -45.58 -23.24
N CYS A 621 26.44 -45.63 -23.25
CA CYS A 621 27.38 -44.90 -24.11
C CYS A 621 27.54 -45.33 -25.59
N ALA A 622 28.19 -44.42 -26.33
CA ALA A 622 29.14 -44.62 -27.45
C ALA A 622 28.57 -45.03 -28.84
N GLY A 623 29.12 -44.57 -29.97
CA GLY A 623 30.52 -44.22 -30.16
C GLY A 623 30.87 -43.33 -31.36
N ARG A 624 32.12 -42.88 -31.29
CA ARG A 624 32.89 -42.18 -32.31
C ARG A 624 33.34 -43.14 -33.41
N SER A 625 33.43 -42.63 -34.63
CA SER A 625 34.40 -43.10 -35.63
C SER A 625 34.98 -41.90 -36.39
N LEU A 626 36.29 -41.70 -36.18
CA LEU A 626 37.24 -40.93 -37.01
C LEU A 626 37.96 -41.95 -37.94
N PRO A 627 38.88 -41.58 -38.85
CA PRO A 627 39.16 -40.29 -39.53
C PRO A 627 39.43 -40.49 -41.05
N ARG A 628 39.57 -39.39 -41.83
CA ARG A 628 40.72 -39.25 -42.74
C ARG A 628 40.98 -37.81 -43.19
N VAL A 629 42.27 -37.51 -43.20
CA VAL A 629 42.98 -36.27 -43.52
C VAL A 629 42.95 -35.97 -45.02
N ARG A 630 42.80 -34.70 -45.40
CA ARG A 630 43.71 -33.96 -46.32
C ARG A 630 43.40 -32.46 -46.34
N ARG A 631 44.40 -31.66 -45.98
CA ARG A 631 44.56 -30.24 -46.33
C ARG A 631 44.61 -30.11 -47.87
N THR A 632 44.06 -29.03 -48.43
CA THR A 632 44.80 -27.81 -48.84
C THR A 632 43.93 -26.90 -49.72
N ASP A 633 44.13 -25.60 -49.49
CA ASP A 633 44.14 -24.48 -50.45
C ASP A 633 42.91 -23.60 -50.69
N ARG A 634 43.20 -22.33 -50.37
CA ARG A 634 42.64 -21.01 -50.73
C ARG A 634 41.50 -20.45 -49.90
#